data_AF-A0A966U8W6-F1
#
_entry.id   AF-A0A966U8W6-F1
#
_cell.length_a   1.000
_cell.length_b   1.000
_cell.length_c   1.000
_cell.angle_alpha   90.00
_cell.angle_beta   90.00
_cell.angle_gamma   90.00
#
_symmetry.space_group_name_H-M   'P 1'
#
loop_
_entity.id
_entity.type
_entity.pdbx_description
1 polymer ?
#
loop_
_entity_poly.entity_id
_entity_poly.type
_entity_poly.pdbx_seq_one_letter_code
_entity_poly.pdbx_strand_id
1 'polypeptide(L)' 'MNRVTPQDHLPELLNYALVAPRIKVLYVPTTKVACSSLKLLVSQVEGTYNAAAAEEIITPNISQE' A
#
# COMPACT_ATOMS: atom_id res chain seq x y z
N MET A 1 20.77 -2.27 -27.35
CA MET A 1 20.70 -2.18 -25.88
C MET A 1 19.36 -1.53 -25.53
N ASN A 2 18.33 -2.32 -25.22
CA ASN A 2 17.00 -1.78 -24.92
C ASN A 2 17.05 -1.09 -23.56
N ARG A 3 16.72 0.21 -23.54
CA ARG A 3 16.58 0.98 -22.31
C ARG A 3 15.23 0.62 -21.70
N VAL A 4 15.24 -0.25 -20.69
CA VAL A 4 14.05 -0.47 -19.85
C VAL A 4 13.79 0.84 -19.12
N THR A 5 12.62 1.43 -19.37
CA THR A 5 12.16 2.65 -18.71
C THR A 5 11.22 2.27 -17.56
N PRO A 6 11.15 3.06 -16.47
CA PRO A 6 10.22 2.78 -15.37
C PRO A 6 8.76 2.69 -15.83
N GLN A 7 8.41 3.35 -16.93
CA GLN A 7 7.08 3.27 -17.55
C GLN A 7 6.73 1.87 -18.08
N ASP A 8 7.72 1.07 -18.47
CA ASP A 8 7.50 -0.29 -18.99
C ASP A 8 6.97 -1.24 -17.90
N HIS A 9 7.19 -0.91 -16.62
CA HIS A 9 6.69 -1.65 -15.45
C HIS A 9 5.50 -0.96 -14.76
N LEU A 10 4.99 0.14 -15.32
CA LEU A 10 3.87 0.88 -14.75
C LEU A 10 2.62 0.02 -14.49
N PRO A 11 2.22 -0.91 -15.38
CA PRO A 11 1.07 -1.79 -15.12
C PRO A 11 1.25 -2.66 -13.87
N GLU A 12 2.47 -3.14 -13.61
CA GLU A 12 2.78 -3.93 -12.43
C GLU A 12 2.76 -3.05 -11.17
N LEU A 13 3.34 -1.85 -11.24
CA LEU A 13 3.36 -0.89 -10.12
C LEU A 13 1.94 -0.43 -9.72
N LEU A 14 1.03 -0.29 -10.70
CA LEU A 14 -0.37 0.05 -10.45
C LEU A 14 -1.11 -1.02 -9.65
N ASN A 15 -0.80 -2.30 -9.86
CA ASN A 15 -1.42 -3.40 -9.09
C ASN A 15 -1.03 -3.38 -7.60
N TYR A 16 0.07 -2.71 -7.25
CA TYR A 16 0.53 -2.55 -5.87
C TYR A 16 0.23 -1.15 -5.30
N ALA A 17 -0.30 -0.25 -6.12
CA ALA A 17 -0.56 1.12 -5.72
C ALA A 17 -1.81 1.21 -4.82
N LEU A 18 -1.69 2.00 -3.76
CA LEU A 18 -2.85 2.46 -3.01
C LEU A 18 -3.38 3.72 -3.67
N VAL A 19 -4.66 3.71 -3.99
CA VAL A 19 -5.36 4.86 -4.56
C VAL A 19 -6.33 5.40 -3.52
N ALA A 20 -6.20 6.69 -3.20
CA ALA A 20 -7.09 7.40 -2.29
C ALA A 20 -7.71 8.61 -3.04
N PRO A 21 -8.83 8.40 -3.76
CA PRO A 21 -9.39 9.40 -4.65
C PRO A 21 -9.80 10.72 -3.97
N ARG A 22 -10.35 10.67 -2.76
CA ARG A 22 -10.85 11.84 -2.01
C ARG A 22 -9.73 12.82 -1.69
N ILE A 23 -8.55 12.31 -1.36
CA ILE A 23 -7.35 13.11 -1.09
C ILE A 23 -6.38 13.23 -2.27
N LYS A 24 -6.73 12.66 -3.43
CA LYS A 24 -5.93 12.70 -4.67
C LYS A 24 -4.52 12.16 -4.49
N VAL A 25 -4.38 11.07 -3.75
CA VAL A 25 -3.09 10.40 -3.49
C VAL A 25 -3.02 9.08 -4.26
N LEU A 26 -1.90 8.89 -4.97
CA LEU A 26 -1.44 7.61 -5.48
C LEU A 26 -0.15 7.26 -4.74
N TYR A 27 -0.17 6.19 -3.94
CA TYR A 27 1.02 5.72 -3.23
C TYR A 27 1.45 4.36 -3.76
N VAL A 28 2.68 4.30 -4.29
CA VAL A 28 3.30 3.05 -4.74
C VAL A 28 4.32 2.61 -3.67
N PRO A 29 4.06 1.52 -2.94
CA PRO A 29 4.95 1.06 -1.88
C PRO A 29 6.28 0.54 -2.42
N THR A 30 7.40 1.12 -1.99
CA THR A 30 8.75 0.71 -2.43
C THR A 30 9.55 -0.08 -1.38
N THR A 31 9.14 -0.08 -0.10
CA THR A 31 9.87 -0.77 0.98
C THR A 31 8.94 -1.41 2.01
N LYS A 32 9.28 -2.60 2.49
CA LYS A 32 8.40 -3.45 3.32
C LYS A 32 7.99 -2.83 4.67
N VAL A 33 8.75 -1.88 5.21
CA VAL A 33 8.65 -1.45 6.62
C VAL A 33 7.75 -0.21 6.83
N ALA A 34 7.70 0.74 5.89
CA ALA A 34 6.88 1.97 6.05
C ALA A 34 5.43 1.82 5.54
N CYS A 35 5.12 0.69 4.88
CA CYS A 35 3.86 0.52 4.18
C CYS A 35 2.64 0.44 5.11
N SER A 36 2.76 -0.16 6.30
CA SER A 36 1.63 -0.34 7.22
C SER A 36 1.13 1.00 7.77
N SER A 37 2.03 1.84 8.28
CA SER A 37 1.68 3.17 8.79
C SER A 37 1.04 4.04 7.72
N LEU A 38 1.59 4.02 6.50
CA LEU A 38 1.05 4.83 5.41
C LEU A 38 -0.29 4.28 4.90
N LYS A 39 -0.45 2.96 4.80
CA LYS A 39 -1.74 2.32 4.48
C LYS A 39 -2.82 2.72 5.48
N LEU A 40 -2.49 2.65 6.77
CA LEU A 40 -3.42 3.02 7.85
C LEU A 40 -3.79 4.50 7.76
N LEU A 41 -2.81 5.40 7.68
CA LEU A 41 -3.04 6.84 7.52
C LEU A 41 -3.93 7.14 6.32
N VAL A 42 -3.59 6.59 5.14
CA VAL A 42 -4.36 6.81 3.91
C VAL A 42 -5.78 6.27 4.06
N SER A 43 -5.98 5.10 4.65
CA SER A 43 -7.33 4.54 4.86
C SER A 43 -8.18 5.37 5.83
N GLN A 44 -7.58 5.89 6.90
CA GLN A 44 -8.27 6.75 7.89
C GLN A 44 -8.69 8.07 7.25
N VAL A 45 -7.76 8.69 6.53
CA VAL A 45 -8.03 9.94 5.82
C VAL A 45 -9.01 9.71 4.67
N GLU A 46 -9.00 8.58 3.98
CA GLU A 46 -9.97 8.29 2.91
C GLU A 46 -11.36 7.95 3.47
N GLY A 47 -11.45 7.60 4.76
CA GLY A 47 -12.68 7.14 5.41
C GLY A 47 -12.99 5.66 5.13
N THR A 48 -12.03 4.91 4.60
CA THR A 48 -12.14 3.47 4.29
C THR A 48 -11.50 2.59 5.37
N TYR A 49 -11.03 3.19 6.46
CA TYR A 49 -10.46 2.44 7.58
C TYR A 49 -11.52 1.54 8.24
N ASN A 50 -11.27 0.23 8.17
CA ASN A 50 -12.07 -0.78 8.85
C ASN A 50 -11.26 -1.30 10.04
N ALA A 51 -11.67 -0.92 11.26
CA ALA A 51 -10.99 -1.30 12.49
C ALA A 51 -11.00 -2.82 12.72
N ALA A 52 -12.12 -3.49 12.44
CA ALA A 52 -12.24 -4.94 12.61
C ALA A 52 -11.30 -5.70 11.66
N ALA A 53 -11.23 -5.26 10.39
CA ALA A 53 -10.30 -5.84 9.42
C ALA A 53 -8.84 -5.50 9.74
N ALA A 54 -8.56 -4.31 10.27
CA ALA A 54 -7.21 -3.93 10.68
C ALA A 54 -6.71 -4.81 11.83
N GLU A 55 -7.55 -5.10 12.82
CA GLU A 55 -7.23 -6.01 13.92
C GLU A 55 -6.91 -7.42 13.40
N GLU A 56 -7.74 -7.96 12.51
CA GLU A 56 -7.53 -9.26 11.86
C GLU A 56 -6.22 -9.32 11.04
N ILE A 57 -5.89 -8.26 10.30
CA ILE A 57 -4.66 -8.19 9.47
C ILE A 57 -3.39 -8.01 10.32
N ILE A 58 -3.47 -7.34 11.48
CA ILE A 58 -2.35 -7.17 12.41
C ILE A 58 -2.05 -8.49 13.14
N THR A 59 -3.03 -9.39 13.26
CA THR A 59 -2.84 -10.80 13.64
C THR A 59 -2.82 -11.72 12.41
N PRO A 60 -1.73 -11.75 11.63
CA PRO A 60 -0.86 -12.93 11.73
C PRO A 60 0.58 -12.66 11.22
N ASN A 61 1.50 -12.22 12.11
CA ASN A 61 2.94 -12.50 12.00
C ASN A 61 3.70 -12.15 13.29
N ILE A 62 3.29 -12.67 14.46
CA ILE A 62 4.31 -13.04 15.45
C ILE A 62 5.02 -14.23 14.81
N SER A 63 6.25 -14.02 14.34
CA SER A 63 7.15 -15.12 14.03
C SER A 63 7.14 -16.06 15.24
N GLN A 64 6.55 -17.24 15.08
CA GLN A 64 6.86 -18.34 15.99
C GLN A 64 8.25 -18.83 15.58
N GLU A 65 9.26 -18.33 16.28
CA GLU A 65 10.54 -19.03 16.45
C GLU A 65 10.46 -19.92 17.69
#